data_AF-A0CWQ8-F1
#
_entry.id   AF-A0CWQ8-F1
#
_cell.length_a   1.000
_cell.length_b   1.000
_cell.length_c   1.000
_cell.angle_alpha   90.00
_cell.angle_beta   90.00
_cell.angle_gamma   90.00
#
_symmetry.space_group_name_H-M   'P 1'
#
loop_
_entity.id
_entity.type
_entity.pdbx_description
1 polymer ?
#
loop_
_entity_poly.entity_id
_entity_poly.type
_entity_poly.pdbx_seq_one_letter_code
_entity_poly.pdbx_strand_id
1 'polypeptide(L)'
;MSIDQILKDQEQEWWQAGKEDDYNVLNKIQRTSCRPIQRKYLECLKQNFDEQMVCDQFKKDKDNCLNILQYMKIKEIQKKLIK
;
A
#
# COMPACT_ATOMS: atom_id res chain seq x y z
N MET A 1 -10.52 8.50 -5.36
CA MET A 1 -9.42 9.30 -4.80
C MET A 1 -9.39 10.56 -5.64
N SER A 2 -9.50 11.75 -5.04
CA SER A 2 -9.41 13.00 -5.80
C SER A 2 -7.96 13.24 -6.22
N ILE A 3 -7.78 14.05 -7.27
CA ILE A 3 -6.46 14.47 -7.76
C ILE A 3 -5.70 15.20 -6.64
N ASP A 4 -6.39 16.03 -5.86
CA ASP A 4 -5.81 16.77 -4.74
C ASP A 4 -5.21 15.85 -3.67
N GLN A 5 -5.85 14.70 -3.42
CA GLN A 5 -5.34 13.72 -2.45
C GLN A 5 -4.05 13.06 -2.96
N ILE A 6 -3.97 12.80 -4.27
CA ILE A 6 -2.79 12.20 -4.89
C ILE A 6 -1.60 13.16 -4.83
N LEU A 7 -1.81 14.45 -5.09
CA LEU A 7 -0.76 15.46 -5.03
C LEU A 7 -0.25 15.64 -3.59
N LYS A 8 -1.15 15.70 -2.60
CA LYS A 8 -0.77 15.73 -1.18
C LYS A 8 0.03 14.49 -0.76
N ASP A 9 -0.31 13.33 -1.28
CA ASP A 9 0.42 12.08 -1.00
C ASP A 9 1.82 12.05 -1.60
N GLN A 10 2.05 12.77 -2.70
CA GLN A 10 3.39 12.93 -3.30
C GLN A 10 4.25 13.93 -2.53
N GLU A 11 3.64 14.97 -1.95
CA GLU A 11 4.34 16.00 -1.17
C GLU A 11 4.69 15.54 0.24
N GLN A 12 3.85 14.71 0.87
CA GLN A 12 4.12 14.20 2.21
C GLN A 12 5.14 13.07 2.21
N GLU A 13 6.09 13.12 3.15
CA GLU A 13 7.07 12.06 3.33
C GLU A 13 6.38 10.71 3.64
N TRP A 14 6.95 9.63 3.09
CA TRP A 14 6.39 8.28 3.20
C TRP A 14 6.25 7.78 4.65
N TRP A 15 7.03 8.35 5.59
CA TRP A 15 7.09 7.96 7.00
C TRP A 15 6.17 8.79 7.91
N GLN A 16 5.59 9.89 7.43
CA GLN A 16 4.78 10.80 8.27
C GLN A 16 3.29 10.59 8.03
N ALA A 17 2.60 9.88 8.93
CA ALA A 17 1.15 9.67 8.84
C ALA A 17 0.35 10.93 9.22
N GLY A 18 -0.55 11.34 8.32
CA GLY A 18 -1.40 12.51 8.52
C GLY A 18 -2.76 12.17 9.15
N LYS A 19 -3.64 13.18 9.20
CA LYS A 19 -5.03 13.01 9.66
C LYS A 19 -5.79 11.98 8.83
N GLU A 20 -5.54 11.91 7.53
CA GLU A 20 -6.15 10.92 6.62
C GLU A 20 -5.72 9.46 6.88
N ASP A 21 -4.68 9.28 7.68
CA ASP A 21 -4.13 7.97 8.07
C ASP A 21 -4.39 7.65 9.55
N ASP A 22 -5.23 8.44 10.24
CA ASP A 22 -5.42 8.37 11.70
C ASP A 22 -4.10 8.47 12.49
N TYR A 23 -3.13 9.24 11.96
CA TYR A 23 -1.77 9.32 12.49
C TYR A 23 -1.08 7.95 12.63
N ASN A 24 -1.53 6.95 11.86
CA ASN A 24 -1.00 5.60 11.86
C ASN A 24 -0.20 5.32 10.58
N VAL A 25 1.09 5.02 10.74
CA VAL A 25 2.00 4.76 9.63
C VAL A 25 1.60 3.51 8.82
N LEU A 26 0.98 2.51 9.44
CA LEU A 26 0.48 1.33 8.72
C LEU A 26 -0.69 1.70 7.80
N ASN A 27 -1.58 2.59 8.25
CA ASN A 27 -2.68 3.09 7.43
C ASN A 27 -2.15 3.89 6.24
N LYS A 28 -1.11 4.72 6.46
CA LYS A 28 -0.42 5.45 5.40
C LYS A 28 0.19 4.51 4.37
N ILE A 29 1.03 3.56 4.78
CA ILE A 29 1.66 2.58 3.88
C ILE A 29 0.59 1.79 3.11
N GLN A 30 -0.51 1.41 3.77
CA GLN A 30 -1.62 0.74 3.09
C GLN A 30 -2.26 1.63 2.02
N ARG A 31 -2.43 2.93 2.30
CA ARG A 31 -3.07 3.89 1.40
C ARG A 31 -2.19 4.34 0.23
N THR A 32 -0.93 4.70 0.48
CA THR A 32 -0.03 5.29 -0.52
C THR A 32 0.79 4.26 -1.28
N SER A 33 1.02 3.06 -0.72
CA SER A 33 1.83 2.02 -1.35
C SER A 33 1.00 0.82 -1.80
N CYS A 34 0.38 0.08 -0.87
CA CYS A 34 -0.21 -1.21 -1.23
C CYS A 34 -1.52 -1.09 -2.03
N ARG A 35 -2.40 -0.13 -1.69
CA ARG A 35 -3.66 0.08 -2.42
C ARG A 35 -3.44 0.48 -3.89
N PRO A 36 -2.52 1.39 -4.24
CA PRO A 36 -2.21 1.71 -5.64
C PRO A 36 -1.73 0.50 -6.43
N ILE A 37 -0.83 -0.31 -5.87
CA ILE A 37 -0.33 -1.54 -6.52
C ILE A 37 -1.48 -2.53 -6.73
N GLN A 38 -2.35 -2.70 -5.72
CA GLN A 38 -3.53 -3.54 -5.84
C GLN A 38 -4.49 -3.07 -6.95
N ARG A 39 -4.68 -1.75 -7.11
CA ARG A 39 -5.50 -1.21 -8.21
C ARG A 39 -4.87 -1.50 -9.56
N LYS A 40 -3.58 -1.25 -9.73
CA LYS A 40 -2.84 -1.57 -10.97
C LYS A 40 -2.95 -3.06 -11.31
N TYR A 41 -2.82 -3.95 -10.32
CA TYR A 41 -3.03 -5.38 -10.51
C TYR A 41 -4.46 -5.69 -10.97
N LEU A 42 -5.48 -5.12 -10.32
CA LEU A 42 -6.88 -5.34 -10.71
C LEU A 42 -7.22 -4.75 -12.08
N GLU A 43 -6.62 -3.63 -12.45
CA GLU A 43 -6.74 -3.03 -13.79
C GLU A 43 -6.09 -3.92 -14.84
N CYS A 44 -4.90 -4.45 -14.55
CA CYS A 44 -4.20 -5.39 -15.40
C CYS A 44 -5.03 -6.67 -15.62
N LEU A 45 -5.67 -7.21 -14.57
CA LEU A 45 -6.58 -8.36 -14.71
C LEU A 45 -7.82 -8.08 -15.56
N LYS A 46 -8.26 -6.82 -15.66
CA LYS A 46 -9.40 -6.43 -16.51
C LYS A 46 -8.99 -6.25 -17.98
N GLN A 47 -7.73 -5.91 -18.23
CA GLN A 47 -7.18 -5.78 -19.58
C GLN A 47 -6.69 -7.15 -20.06
N ASN A 48 -7.60 -7.85 -20.74
CA ASN A 48 -7.39 -9.22 -21.21
C ASN A 48 -6.25 -9.32 -22.24
N PHE A 49 -5.17 -10.04 -21.86
CA PHE A 49 -4.31 -10.94 -22.66
C PHE A 49 -2.90 -10.55 -23.17
N ASP A 50 -2.49 -9.29 -23.38
CA ASP A 50 -1.14 -9.03 -23.99
C ASP A 50 0.00 -8.69 -23.01
N GLU A 51 -0.30 -8.29 -21.77
CA GLU A 51 0.71 -7.85 -20.79
C GLU A 51 0.84 -8.79 -19.57
N GLN A 52 0.71 -10.10 -19.80
CA GLN A 52 0.69 -11.11 -18.72
C GLN A 52 1.91 -11.00 -17.79
N MET A 53 3.09 -10.71 -18.34
CA MET A 53 4.32 -10.51 -17.57
C MET A 53 4.29 -9.27 -16.67
N VAL A 54 3.58 -8.21 -17.09
CA VAL A 54 3.40 -6.97 -16.32
C VAL A 54 2.39 -7.20 -15.19
N CYS A 55 1.31 -7.93 -15.45
CA CYS A 55 0.36 -8.34 -14.41
C CYS A 55 1.03 -9.20 -13.33
N ASP A 56 1.93 -10.11 -13.72
CA ASP A 56 2.69 -10.94 -12.78
C ASP A 56 3.63 -10.11 -11.91
N GLN A 57 4.22 -9.04 -12.46
CA GLN A 57 5.01 -8.11 -11.66
C GLN A 57 4.15 -7.36 -10.64
N PHE A 58 3.00 -6.82 -11.06
CA PHE A 58 2.07 -6.17 -10.11
C PHE A 58 1.54 -7.13 -9.05
N LYS A 59 1.36 -8.41 -9.39
CA LYS A 59 1.01 -9.45 -8.43
C LYS A 59 2.10 -9.62 -7.37
N LYS A 60 3.36 -9.78 -7.78
CA LYS A 60 4.52 -9.89 -6.88
C LYS A 60 4.65 -8.67 -6.00
N ASP A 61 4.55 -7.47 -6.57
CA ASP A 61 4.66 -6.21 -5.82
C ASP A 61 3.53 -6.07 -4.79
N LYS A 62 2.30 -6.46 -5.16
CA LYS A 62 1.14 -6.47 -4.27
C LYS A 62 1.37 -7.44 -3.11
N ASP A 63 1.79 -8.67 -3.39
CA ASP A 63 2.03 -9.69 -2.36
C ASP A 63 3.18 -9.28 -1.42
N ASN A 64 4.27 -8.73 -1.96
CA ASN A 64 5.38 -8.18 -1.18
C ASN A 64 4.92 -7.06 -0.23
N CYS A 65 4.13 -6.12 -0.73
CA CYS A 65 3.61 -5.01 0.07
C CYS A 65 2.72 -5.52 1.23
N LEU A 66 1.85 -6.49 0.94
CA LEU A 66 0.97 -7.09 1.96
C LEU A 66 1.77 -7.87 3.02
N ASN A 67 2.80 -8.62 2.62
CA ASN A 67 3.68 -9.34 3.53
C ASN A 67 4.42 -8.38 4.49
N ILE A 68 4.95 -7.28 3.95
CA ILE A 68 5.62 -6.24 4.76
C ILE A 68 4.62 -5.61 5.74
N LEU A 69 3.42 -5.25 5.29
CA LEU A 69 2.37 -4.72 6.17
C LEU A 69 2.00 -5.71 7.29
N GLN A 70 1.88 -6.99 6.97
CA GLN A 70 1.56 -8.02 7.95
C GLN A 70 2.68 -8.15 8.98
N TYR A 71 3.95 -8.16 8.55
CA TYR A 71 5.09 -8.17 9.44
C TYR A 71 5.08 -6.98 10.40
N MET A 72 4.84 -5.77 9.88
CA MET A 72 4.78 -4.56 10.70
C MET A 72 3.62 -4.61 11.72
N LYS A 73 2.44 -5.10 11.31
CA LYS A 73 1.29 -5.30 12.22
C LYS A 73 1.64 -6.25 13.37
N ILE A 74 2.28 -7.38 13.05
CA ILE A 74 2.72 -8.34 14.08
C ILE A 74 3.72 -7.68 15.04
N LYS A 75 4.69 -6.91 14.51
CA LYS A 75 5.66 -6.19 15.34
C LYS A 75 5.02 -5.15 16.25
N GLU A 76 4.02 -4.41 15.78
CA GLU A 76 3.27 -3.48 16.63
C GLU A 76 2.51 -4.21 17.75
N ILE A 77 1.87 -5.34 17.44
CA ILE A 77 1.17 -6.16 18.43
C ILE A 77 2.17 -6.68 19.48
N GLN A 78 3.32 -7.21 19.05
CA GLN A 78 4.38 -7.66 19.96
C GLN A 78 4.85 -6.53 20.90
N LYS A 79 5.03 -5.31 20.38
CA LYS A 79 5.41 -4.15 21.20
C LYS A 79 4.35 -3.80 22.26
N LYS A 80 3.07 -4.01 21.97
CA LYS A 80 1.97 -3.78 22.91
C LYS A 80 1.86 -4.87 23.98
N LEU A 81 2.25 -6.11 23.66
CA LEU A 81 2.21 -7.25 24.59
C LEU A 81 3.39 -7.31 25.57
N ILE A 82 4.50 -6.62 25.25
CA ILE A 82 5.71 -6.57 26.09
C ILE A 82 5.70 -5.33 27.02
N LYS A 83 4.70 -4.46 26.90
CA LYS A 83 4.42 -3.36 27.83
C LYS A 83 3.38 -3.78 28.85
#